data_AF-A0A5B7ES89-F1
#
_entry.id   AF-A0A5B7ES89-F1
#
_cell.length_a   1.000
_cell.length_b   1.000
_cell.length_c   1.000
_cell.angle_alpha   90.00
_cell.angle_beta   90.00
_cell.angle_gamma   90.00
#
_symmetry.space_group_name_H-M   'P 1'
#
loop_
_entity.id
_entity.type
_entity.pdbx_description
1 polymer ?
#
loop_
_entity_poly.entity_id
_entity_poly.type
_entity_poly.pdbx_seq_one_letter_code
_entity_poly.pdbx_strand_id
1 'polypeptide(L)' 'MATSRRKQEERNLRVLREQGALEANRTCFDCRQRGTTYINMTIGSFVCTSCSGLLIEIVKAVAINPLTSIDPS' A
#
# COMPACT_ATOMS: atom_id res chain seq x y z
N MET A 1 11.02 23.67 10.50
CA MET A 1 10.85 22.21 10.72
C MET A 1 9.68 21.59 9.93
N ALA A 2 8.63 22.33 9.55
CA ALA A 2 7.52 21.78 8.75
C ALA A 2 7.87 21.47 7.27
N THR A 3 8.81 22.20 6.67
CA THR A 3 9.23 22.04 5.27
C THR A 3 9.99 20.75 5.00
N SER A 4 10.82 20.31 5.96
CA SER A 4 11.58 19.06 5.87
C SER A 4 10.67 17.82 5.90
N ARG A 5 9.57 17.88 6.67
CA ARG A 5 8.58 16.79 6.75
C ARG A 5 7.87 16.58 5.41
N ARG A 6 7.39 17.66 4.79
CA ARG A 6 6.76 17.64 3.46
C ARG A 6 7.70 17.09 2.38
N LYS A 7 8.96 17.52 2.39
CA LYS A 7 9.99 17.03 1.46
C LYS A 7 10.26 15.53 1.63
N GLN A 8 10.15 15.01 2.86
CA GLN A 8 10.28 13.58 3.11
C GLN A 8 9.04 12.81 2.64
N GLU A 9 7.84 13.32 2.87
CA GLU A 9 6.58 12.72 2.40
C GLU A 9 6.54 12.61 0.87
N GLU A 10 6.96 13.65 0.15
CA GLU A 10 7.07 13.61 -1.32
C GLU A 10 8.04 12.54 -1.81
N ARG A 11 9.21 12.41 -1.15
CA ARG A 11 10.18 11.34 -1.46
C ARG A 11 9.58 9.96 -1.19
N ASN A 12 8.89 9.79 -0.08
CA ASN A 12 8.25 8.54 0.27
C ASN A 12 7.20 8.16 -0.79
N LEU A 13 6.31 9.09 -1.16
CA LEU A 13 5.31 8.86 -2.21
C LEU A 13 5.95 8.50 -3.55
N ARG A 14 7.07 9.14 -3.91
CA ARG A 14 7.81 8.80 -5.13
C ARG A 14 8.32 7.36 -5.11
N VAL A 15 8.95 6.95 -4.01
CA VAL A 15 9.45 5.57 -3.85
C VAL A 15 8.30 4.56 -3.91
N LEU A 16 7.17 4.83 -3.24
CA LEU A 16 6.01 3.93 -3.26
C LEU A 16 5.45 3.77 -4.69
N ARG A 17 5.41 4.83 -5.49
CA ARG A 17 5.01 4.78 -6.91
C ARG A 17 5.99 3.97 -7.75
N GLU A 18 7.29 4.18 -7.58
CA GLU A 18 8.33 3.44 -8.28
C GLU A 18 8.26 1.93 -7.94
N GLN A 19 7.99 1.57 -6.68
CA GLN A 19 7.79 0.18 -6.26
C GLN A 19 6.51 -0.41 -6.86
N GLY A 20 5.38 0.30 -6.86
CA GLY A 20 4.13 -0.18 -7.46
C GLY A 20 4.19 -0.39 -8.97
N ALA A 21 5.10 0.30 -9.66
CA ALA A 21 5.30 0.15 -11.10
C ALA A 21 6.00 -1.17 -11.50
N LEU A 22 6.73 -1.80 -10.56
CA LEU A 22 7.42 -3.07 -10.79
C LEU A 22 6.42 -4.17 -11.13
N GLU A 23 6.77 -5.02 -12.11
CA GLU A 23 5.87 -6.07 -12.61
C GLU A 23 5.40 -7.02 -11.51
N ALA A 24 6.30 -7.37 -10.58
CA ALA A 24 6.00 -8.22 -9.42
C ALA A 24 4.92 -7.62 -8.49
N ASN A 25 4.78 -6.30 -8.48
CA ASN A 25 3.85 -5.57 -7.62
C ASN A 25 2.55 -5.18 -8.32
N ARG A 26 2.37 -5.57 -9.60
CA ARG A 26 1.11 -5.35 -10.37
C ARG A 26 0.04 -6.40 -10.10
N THR A 27 0.39 -7.44 -9.33
CA THR A 27 -0.52 -8.50 -8.91
C THR A 27 -0.71 -8.46 -7.41
N CYS A 28 -1.94 -8.64 -6.96
CA CYS A 28 -2.26 -8.75 -5.55
C CYS A 28 -1.47 -9.89 -4.91
N PHE A 29 -0.83 -9.63 -3.78
CA PHE A 29 -0.08 -10.63 -3.04
C PHE A 29 -0.96 -11.80 -2.58
N ASP A 30 -2.18 -11.51 -2.11
CA ASP A 30 -3.08 -12.51 -1.52
C ASP A 30 -3.80 -13.36 -2.57
N CYS A 31 -4.45 -12.73 -3.55
CA CYS A 31 -5.27 -13.45 -4.54
C CYS A 31 -4.60 -13.66 -5.89
N ARG A 32 -3.40 -13.10 -6.10
CA ARG A 32 -2.63 -13.18 -7.35
C ARG A 32 -3.33 -12.63 -8.61
N GLN A 33 -4.48 -11.97 -8.44
CA GLN A 33 -5.17 -11.29 -9.54
C GLN A 33 -4.46 -9.98 -9.90
N ARG A 34 -4.65 -9.53 -11.15
CA ARG A 34 -4.12 -8.24 -11.61
C ARG A 34 -4.81 -7.08 -10.92
N GLY A 35 -4.04 -6.04 -10.60
CA GLY A 35 -4.52 -4.81 -10.01
C GLY A 35 -4.31 -4.76 -8.51
N THR A 36 -3.48 -3.82 -8.08
CA THR A 36 -3.19 -3.53 -6.67
C THR A 36 -3.57 -2.09 -6.37
N THR A 37 -4.28 -1.87 -5.27
CA THR A 37 -4.88 -0.56 -4.94
C THR A 37 -4.36 -0.04 -3.60
N TYR A 38 -3.85 -0.93 -2.75
CA TYR A 38 -3.36 -0.61 -1.41
C TYR A 38 -2.00 -1.24 -1.12
N ILE A 39 -1.22 -0.58 -0.25
CA ILE A 39 0.01 -1.15 0.34
C ILE A 39 -0.30 -1.53 1.77
N ASN A 40 -0.02 -2.79 2.12
CA ASN A 40 0.11 -3.19 3.49
C ASN A 40 1.50 -2.76 3.99
N MET A 41 1.55 -1.63 4.69
CA MET A 41 2.79 -1.06 5.24
C MET A 41 3.42 -1.91 6.36
N THR A 42 2.71 -2.91 6.88
CA THR A 42 3.22 -3.84 7.91
C THR A 42 4.26 -4.80 7.36
N ILE A 43 3.92 -5.44 6.24
CA ILE A 43 4.74 -6.48 5.61
C ILE A 43 5.36 -6.00 4.29
N GLY A 44 4.96 -4.83 3.80
CA GLY A 44 5.43 -4.27 2.54
C GLY A 44 4.84 -4.97 1.31
N SER A 45 3.56 -5.37 1.36
CA SER A 45 2.89 -6.06 0.24
C SER A 45 1.87 -5.18 -0.48
N PHE A 46 1.65 -5.49 -1.77
CA PHE A 46 0.67 -4.82 -2.62
C PHE A 46 -0.59 -5.68 -2.73
N VAL A 47 -1.75 -5.11 -2.41
CA VAL A 47 -3.02 -5.83 -2.33
C VAL A 47 -4.13 -5.10 -3.09
N CYS A 48 -5.10 -5.85 -3.61
CA CYS A 48 -6.29 -5.29 -4.24
C CYS A 48 -7.32 -4.81 -3.21
N THR A 49 -8.29 -4.00 -3.64
CA THR A 49 -9.39 -3.49 -2.80
C THR A 49 -10.17 -4.58 -2.07
N SER A 50 -10.39 -5.72 -2.72
CA SER A 50 -11.12 -6.84 -2.11
C SER A 50 -10.33 -7.50 -0.98
N CYS A 51 -9.03 -7.71 -1.18
CA CYS A 51 -8.14 -8.33 -0.17
C CYS A 51 -7.82 -7.36 0.96
N SER A 52 -7.71 -6.05 0.70
CA SER A 52 -7.53 -5.05 1.76
C SER A 52 -8.75 -4.98 2.70
N GLY A 53 -9.97 -5.15 2.17
CA GLY A 53 -11.20 -5.20 2.98
C GLY A 53 -11.26 -6.40 3.93
N LEU A 54 -10.87 -7.59 3.44
CA LEU A 54 -10.68 -8.78 4.26
C LEU A 54 -9.60 -8.59 5.32
N LEU A 55 -8.49 -7.95 4.94
CA LEU A 55 -7.43 -7.60 5.86
C LEU A 55 -7.96 -6.73 6.99
N ILE A 56 -8.81 -5.74 6.73
CA ILE A 56 -9.37 -4.87 7.79
C ILE A 56 -10.19 -5.69 8.80
N GLU A 57 -11.04 -6.62 8.34
CA GLU A 57 -11.85 -7.44 9.24
C GLU A 57 -11.01 -8.44 10.05
N ILE A 58 -9.94 -8.99 9.48
CA ILE A 58 -9.02 -9.92 10.17
C ILE A 58 -8.04 -9.15 11.09
N VAL A 59 -7.58 -7.98 10.67
CA VAL A 59 -6.55 -7.15 11.34
C VAL A 59 -7.17 -6.21 12.38
N LYS A 60 -8.49 -6.00 12.43
CA LYS A 60 -9.14 -5.43 13.64
C LYS A 60 -8.89 -6.27 14.89
N ALA A 61 -8.69 -7.59 14.73
CA ALA A 61 -8.28 -8.47 15.83
C ALA A 61 -6.78 -8.33 16.18
N VAL A 62 -5.97 -7.75 15.29
CA VAL A 62 -4.51 -7.58 15.45
C VAL A 62 -4.15 -6.17 15.00
N ALA A 63 -4.28 -5.17 15.89
CA ALA A 63 -4.08 -3.76 15.58
C ALA A 63 -2.74 -3.49 14.86
N ILE A 64 -2.76 -3.40 13.52
CA ILE A 64 -1.63 -2.94 12.73
C ILE A 64 -2.10 -1.89 11.70
N ASN A 65 -1.32 -0.83 11.66
CA ASN A 65 -1.60 0.53 11.20
C ASN A 65 -1.62 0.68 9.65
N PRO A 66 -1.94 1.88 9.12
CA PRO A 66 -2.98 2.10 8.14
C PRO A 66 -2.57 1.75 6.70
N LEU A 67 -3.47 1.11 5.96
CA LEU A 67 -3.36 0.93 4.51
C LEU A 67 -3.19 2.30 3.83
N THR A 68 -2.05 2.53 3.18
CA THR A 68 -1.87 3.70 2.32
C THR A 68 -2.40 3.36 0.93
N SER A 69 -3.45 4.06 0.50
CA SER A 69 -4.00 3.96 -0.86
C SER A 69 -2.95 4.39 -1.87
N ILE A 70 -2.67 3.56 -2.88
CA ILE A 70 -1.73 3.87 -3.97
C ILE A 70 -2.47 4.54 -5.13
N ASP A 71 -3.79 4.50 -5.13
CA ASP A 71 -4.58 4.92 -6.29
C ASP A 71 -4.45 6.44 -6.56
N PRO A 72 -4.00 6.83 -7.77
CA PRO A 72 -4.10 8.17 -8.30
C PRO A 72 -5.32 8.23 -9.23
N SER A 73 -6.49 8.51 -8.66
CA SER A 73 -7.58 9.15 -9.40
C SER A 73 -7.39 10.66 -9.35
#